data_AF-A0A378QU70-F1
#
_entry.id   AF-A0A378QU70-F1
#
_cell.length_a   1.000
_cell.length_b   1.000
_cell.length_c   1.000
_cell.angle_alpha   90.00
_cell.angle_beta   90.00
_cell.angle_gamma   90.00
#
_symmetry.space_group_name_H-M   'P 1'
#
loop_
_entity.id
_entity.type
_entity.pdbx_description
1 polymer ?
#
loop_
_entity_poly.entity_id
_entity_poly.type
_entity_poly.pdbx_seq_one_letter_code
_entity_poly.pdbx_strand_id
1 'polypeptide(L)'
;MSYRTVLDLASALSDTDKLKLAYHLLGQLMLAQSPSSAPTQKLPPSTDYDYCLERVLKSKPNRLPALRTFLEAIFIPTEPKICYNTPMAYSDDFRQQVLRQLNCGKTYRQLAEEYNISTRTILNWKANPDRKVRTSYTSKIDLEKLRQDVLDYPDAYQRERATRFNCTDRAIAKALKRLKLTRKKSD
;
A
#
# COMPACT_ATOMS: atom_id res chain seq x y z
N MET A 1 19.32 -16.32 32.42
CA MET A 1 18.19 -17.14 31.91
C MET A 1 18.27 -17.18 30.39
N SER A 2 18.17 -18.36 29.77
CA SER A 2 18.15 -18.47 28.30
C SER A 2 16.82 -17.93 27.77
N TYR A 3 16.81 -17.35 26.58
CA TYR A 3 15.60 -16.77 25.98
C TYR A 3 14.44 -17.79 25.89
N ARG A 4 14.76 -19.06 25.58
CA ARG A 4 13.77 -20.15 25.55
C ARG A 4 13.17 -20.43 26.93
N THR A 5 14.00 -20.48 27.97
CA THR A 5 13.51 -20.74 29.33
C THR A 5 12.60 -19.62 29.84
N VAL A 6 12.81 -18.38 29.39
CA VAL A 6 11.93 -17.24 29.74
C VAL A 6 10.58 -17.37 29.05
N LEU A 7 10.55 -17.79 27.77
CA LEU A 7 9.33 -18.01 27.03
C LEU A 7 8.50 -19.17 27.58
N ASP A 8 9.14 -20.28 27.94
CA ASP A 8 8.47 -21.45 28.52
C ASP A 8 7.82 -21.07 29.86
N LEU A 9 8.55 -20.37 30.73
CA LEU A 9 8.01 -19.86 31.99
C LEU A 9 6.87 -18.85 31.76
N ALA A 10 7.02 -17.93 30.81
CA ALA A 10 5.97 -16.96 30.49
C ALA A 10 4.70 -17.64 29.94
N SER A 11 4.85 -18.73 29.18
CA SER A 11 3.70 -19.48 28.63
C SER A 11 2.87 -20.17 29.71
N ALA A 12 3.47 -20.50 30.86
CA ALA A 12 2.81 -21.15 31.98
C ALA A 12 2.02 -20.16 32.88
N LEU A 13 2.16 -18.85 32.68
CA LEU A 13 1.45 -17.83 33.46
C LEU A 13 0.10 -17.46 32.83
N SER A 14 -0.88 -17.20 33.71
CA SER A 14 -2.16 -16.59 33.31
C SER A 14 -1.94 -15.18 32.76
N ASP A 15 -2.81 -14.72 31.86
CA ASP A 15 -2.64 -13.42 31.20
C ASP A 15 -2.71 -12.24 32.18
N THR A 16 -3.46 -12.39 33.28
CA THR A 16 -3.49 -11.41 34.36
C THR A 16 -2.17 -11.32 35.12
N ASP A 17 -1.45 -12.43 35.28
CA ASP A 17 -0.18 -12.46 36.00
C ASP A 17 0.98 -11.97 35.12
N LYS A 18 0.90 -12.20 33.81
CA LYS A 18 1.83 -11.59 32.84
C LYS A 18 1.76 -10.07 32.88
N LEU A 19 0.55 -9.50 32.95
CA LEU A 19 0.36 -8.05 33.02
C LEU A 19 0.89 -7.46 34.33
N LYS A 20 0.66 -8.13 35.47
CA LYS A 20 1.22 -7.71 36.77
C LYS A 20 2.76 -7.76 36.76
N LEU A 21 3.34 -8.81 36.20
CA LEU A 21 4.79 -8.97 36.09
C LEU A 21 5.39 -7.88 35.18
N ALA A 22 4.76 -7.57 34.06
CA ALA A 22 5.19 -6.51 33.15
C ALA A 22 5.19 -5.13 33.84
N TYR A 23 4.14 -4.82 34.60
CA TYR A 23 4.05 -3.56 35.34
C TYR A 23 5.13 -3.45 36.43
N HIS A 24 5.40 -4.54 37.14
CA HIS A 24 6.44 -4.59 38.16
C HIS A 24 7.85 -4.39 37.58
N LEU A 25 8.15 -5.04 36.44
CA LEU A 25 9.44 -4.90 35.76
C LEU A 25 9.64 -3.49 35.19
N LEU A 26 8.58 -2.87 34.66
CA LEU A 26 8.61 -1.46 34.25
C LEU A 26 8.87 -0.53 35.44
N GLY A 27 8.27 -0.80 36.60
CA GLY A 27 8.52 -0.06 37.83
C GLY A 27 9.98 -0.13 38.29
N GLN A 28 10.60 -1.32 38.24
CA GLN A 28 12.02 -1.50 38.56
C GLN A 28 12.95 -0.79 37.58
N LEU A 29 12.60 -0.77 36.28
CA LEU A 29 13.35 -0.04 35.25
C LEU A 29 13.31 1.47 35.45
N MET A 30 12.16 2.00 35.89
CA MET A 30 11.97 3.43 36.12
C MET A 30 12.66 3.94 37.40
N LEU A 31 12.84 3.06 38.40
CA LEU A 31 13.53 3.39 39.66
C LEU A 31 15.07 3.25 39.58
N ALA A 32 15.61 2.66 38.52
CA ALA A 32 17.04 2.35 38.41
C ALA A 32 17.93 3.50 37.87
N GLN A 33 17.39 4.70 37.62
CA GLN A 33 18.18 5.81 37.07
C GLN A 33 18.35 6.96 38.08
N SER A 34 19.50 6.94 38.78
CA SER A 34 20.36 8.03 39.30
C SER A 34 20.84 7.82 40.76
N PRO A 35 22.04 8.28 41.20
CA PRO A 35 23.34 8.48 40.52
C PRO A 35 24.58 7.91 41.31
N SER A 36 25.77 7.94 40.69
CA SER A 36 27.12 8.09 41.30
C SER A 36 28.03 6.88 41.66
N SER A 37 29.29 7.01 41.19
CA SER A 37 30.60 6.49 41.66
C SER A 37 31.11 5.10 41.21
N ALA A 38 32.32 5.09 40.63
CA ALA A 38 33.03 3.98 39.96
C ALA A 38 33.76 3.01 40.95
N PRO A 39 34.18 1.78 40.55
CA PRO A 39 35.36 1.59 39.69
C PRO A 39 35.25 0.52 38.57
N THR A 40 35.93 0.87 37.47
CA THR A 40 36.36 0.22 36.22
C THR A 40 36.21 -1.31 36.01
N GLN A 41 35.53 -1.67 34.91
CA GLN A 41 36.05 -2.65 33.93
C GLN A 41 35.98 -2.01 32.53
N LYS A 42 37.11 -1.93 31.82
CA LYS A 42 37.22 -1.27 30.52
C LYS A 42 36.49 -2.09 29.44
N LEU A 43 35.48 -1.49 28.81
CA LEU A 43 34.85 -1.95 27.55
C LEU A 43 35.05 -0.86 26.46
N PRO A 44 35.02 -1.20 25.16
CA PRO A 44 35.51 -0.40 24.03
C PRO A 44 34.66 0.86 23.77
N PRO A 45 35.18 1.86 23.02
CA PRO A 45 34.66 3.23 23.02
C PRO A 45 33.20 3.30 22.58
N SER A 46 32.44 3.91 23.48
CA SER A 46 31.04 4.25 23.46
C SER A 46 30.65 5.08 22.23
N THR A 47 29.53 4.70 21.62
CA THR A 47 28.57 5.65 21.06
C THR A 47 27.95 6.44 22.22
N ASP A 48 28.75 7.28 22.89
CA ASP A 48 28.23 8.19 23.91
C ASP A 48 27.30 9.19 23.23
N TYR A 49 26.04 9.20 23.66
CA TYR A 49 25.04 10.16 23.24
C TYR A 49 25.60 11.59 23.32
N ASP A 50 26.39 11.89 24.36
CA ASP A 50 27.05 13.18 24.57
C ASP A 50 28.12 13.49 23.50
N TYR A 51 28.87 12.50 23.01
CA TYR A 51 29.84 12.67 21.93
C TYR A 51 29.15 12.99 20.60
N CYS A 52 28.02 12.33 20.32
CA CYS A 52 27.21 12.60 19.14
C CYS A 52 26.52 13.97 19.22
N LEU A 53 25.99 14.33 20.39
CA LEU A 53 25.30 15.60 20.63
C LEU A 53 26.24 16.80 20.50
N GLU A 54 27.45 16.72 21.07
CA GLU A 54 28.46 17.77 20.93
C GLU A 54 28.85 18.02 19.47
N ARG A 55 28.92 16.96 18.65
CA ARG A 55 29.33 17.05 17.24
C ARG A 55 28.25 17.69 16.37
N VAL A 56 26.97 17.49 16.73
CA VAL A 56 25.82 18.14 16.08
C VAL A 56 25.77 19.63 16.43
N LEU A 57 25.98 19.98 17.70
CA LEU A 57 25.96 21.36 18.20
C LEU A 57 27.17 22.20 17.71
N LYS A 58 28.33 21.58 17.49
CA LYS A 58 29.53 22.23 16.93
C LYS A 58 29.50 22.40 15.39
N SER A 59 28.43 21.96 14.71
CA SER A 59 28.31 22.09 13.25
C SER A 59 27.86 23.51 12.82
N LYS A 60 28.40 24.04 11.71
CA LYS A 60 28.16 25.42 11.24
C LYS A 60 26.66 25.71 11.01
N PRO A 61 26.18 26.95 11.24
CA PRO A 61 24.75 27.32 11.29
C PRO A 61 23.94 27.05 10.02
N ASN A 62 24.60 26.79 8.89
CA ASN A 62 23.95 26.56 7.60
C ASN A 62 23.36 25.14 7.44
N ARG A 63 23.43 24.28 8.47
CA ARG A 63 22.83 22.93 8.50
C ARG A 63 21.53 22.81 9.30
N LEU A 64 21.05 23.88 9.93
CA LEU A 64 19.75 23.90 10.63
C LEU A 64 18.54 23.49 9.77
N PRO A 65 18.47 23.79 8.45
CA PRO A 65 17.38 23.28 7.60
C PRO A 65 17.35 21.76 7.54
N ALA A 66 18.53 21.11 7.52
CA ALA A 66 18.63 19.66 7.46
C ALA A 66 18.17 18.99 8.76
N LEU A 67 18.40 19.63 9.93
CA LEU A 67 17.88 19.15 11.22
C LEU A 67 16.36 19.29 11.32
N ARG A 68 15.78 20.37 10.76
CA ARG A 68 14.32 20.52 10.66
C ARG A 68 13.71 19.42 9.78
N THR A 69 14.32 19.13 8.63
CA THR A 69 13.91 18.02 7.77
C THR A 69 14.05 16.66 8.47
N PHE A 70 15.10 16.49 9.28
CA PHE A 70 15.33 15.25 10.05
C PHE A 70 14.27 15.05 11.14
N LEU A 71 13.91 16.11 11.86
CA LEU A 71 12.86 16.08 12.87
C LEU A 71 11.46 15.92 12.25
N GLU A 72 11.18 16.58 11.13
CA GLU A 72 9.94 16.38 10.35
C GLU A 72 9.82 14.93 9.86
N ALA A 73 10.91 14.29 9.43
CA ALA A 73 10.91 12.88 9.03
C ALA A 73 10.65 11.90 10.18
N ILE A 74 11.02 12.24 11.42
CA ILE A 74 10.77 11.41 12.61
C ILE A 74 9.31 11.56 13.09
N PHE A 75 8.68 12.73 12.88
CA PHE A 75 7.33 13.04 13.39
C PHE A 75 6.20 12.91 12.35
N ILE A 76 6.49 12.62 11.07
CA ILE A 76 5.43 12.24 10.12
C ILE A 76 4.90 10.85 10.53
N PRO A 77 3.60 10.71 10.88
CA PRO A 77 3.02 9.40 11.05
C PRO A 77 3.11 8.70 9.70
N THR A 78 3.90 7.63 9.65
CA THR A 78 3.90 6.72 8.51
C THR A 78 2.56 5.98 8.54
N GLU A 79 1.53 6.61 7.99
CA GLU A 79 0.34 5.84 7.64
C GLU A 79 0.81 4.72 6.69
N PRO A 80 0.48 3.46 7.00
CA PRO A 80 0.92 2.35 6.19
C PRO A 80 0.42 2.59 4.76
N LYS A 81 1.33 2.54 3.79
CA LYS A 81 0.95 2.50 2.38
C LYS A 81 0.21 1.20 2.13
N ILE A 82 -1.10 1.21 2.40
CA ILE A 82 -2.02 0.16 1.97
C ILE A 82 -2.02 0.26 0.45
N CYS A 83 -1.24 -0.62 -0.18
CA CYS A 83 -1.24 -0.82 -1.62
C CYS A 83 -2.53 -1.55 -2.01
N TYR A 84 -3.66 -0.86 -1.91
CA TYR A 84 -4.84 -1.27 -2.64
C TYR A 84 -4.61 -0.93 -4.12
N ASN A 85 -5.00 -1.84 -5.01
CA ASN A 85 -5.19 -1.56 -6.42
C ASN A 85 -6.51 -0.76 -6.59
N THR A 86 -6.70 0.32 -5.81
CA THR A 86 -7.87 1.17 -6.02
C THR A 86 -7.64 1.94 -7.31
N PRO A 87 -8.69 2.11 -8.12
CA PRO A 87 -8.64 3.17 -9.11
C PRO A 87 -8.38 4.48 -8.35
N MET A 88 -7.45 5.32 -8.84
CA MET A 88 -7.24 6.71 -8.38
C MET A 88 -8.51 7.59 -8.46
N ALA A 89 -9.66 7.01 -8.81
CA ALA A 89 -10.94 7.66 -8.88
C ALA A 89 -11.66 7.55 -7.54
N TYR A 90 -12.31 8.64 -7.14
CA TYR A 90 -13.15 8.69 -5.95
C TYR A 90 -14.26 7.64 -5.98
N SER A 91 -14.57 7.03 -4.83
CA SER A 91 -15.65 6.04 -4.68
C SER A 91 -17.02 6.62 -5.07
N ASP A 92 -17.96 5.76 -5.47
CA ASP A 92 -19.32 6.20 -5.82
C ASP A 92 -20.02 6.82 -4.60
N ASP A 93 -19.92 6.21 -3.42
CA ASP A 93 -20.52 6.70 -2.18
C ASP A 93 -20.03 8.11 -1.82
N PHE A 94 -18.72 8.35 -1.97
CA PHE A 94 -18.12 9.67 -1.70
C PHE A 94 -18.66 10.73 -2.66
N ARG A 95 -18.74 10.41 -3.96
CA ARG A 95 -19.30 11.32 -4.96
C ARG A 95 -20.75 11.66 -4.65
N GLN A 96 -21.56 10.65 -4.31
CA GLN A 96 -22.96 10.84 -3.93
C GLN A 96 -23.09 11.68 -2.65
N GLN A 97 -22.21 11.51 -1.67
CA GLN A 97 -22.19 12.33 -0.47
C GLN A 97 -21.92 13.80 -0.80
N VAL A 98 -20.90 14.11 -1.60
CA VAL A 98 -20.57 15.50 -2.00
C VAL A 98 -21.73 16.12 -2.79
N LEU A 99 -22.35 15.36 -3.70
CA LEU A 99 -23.50 15.83 -4.47
C LEU A 99 -24.75 16.08 -3.59
N ARG A 100 -25.00 15.25 -2.57
CA ARG A 100 -26.07 15.50 -1.59
C ARG A 100 -25.85 16.82 -0.86
N GLN A 101 -24.63 17.09 -0.40
CA GLN A 101 -24.32 18.35 0.28
C GLN A 101 -24.42 19.56 -0.63
N LEU A 102 -24.08 19.41 -1.91
CA LEU A 102 -24.30 20.44 -2.92
C LEU A 102 -25.80 20.75 -3.08
N ASN A 103 -26.66 19.72 -3.09
CA ASN A 103 -28.12 19.88 -3.16
C ASN A 103 -28.71 20.53 -1.88
N CYS A 104 -28.07 20.35 -0.73
CA CYS A 104 -28.42 21.06 0.50
C CYS A 104 -28.05 22.55 0.51
N GLY A 105 -27.44 23.08 -0.57
CA GLY A 105 -27.16 24.50 -0.74
C GLY A 105 -25.72 24.93 -0.41
N LYS A 106 -24.80 23.99 -0.16
CA LYS A 106 -23.37 24.34 -0.03
C LYS A 106 -22.81 24.81 -1.37
N THR A 107 -21.85 25.74 -1.34
CA THR A 107 -21.18 26.20 -2.56
C THR A 107 -20.07 25.24 -3.00
N TYR A 108 -19.75 25.21 -4.30
CA TYR A 108 -18.66 24.37 -4.81
C TYR A 108 -17.30 24.68 -4.18
N ARG A 109 -17.03 25.96 -3.85
CA ARG A 109 -15.75 26.38 -3.25
C ARG A 109 -15.61 25.88 -1.82
N GLN A 110 -16.67 25.98 -1.03
CA GLN A 110 -16.71 25.43 0.33
C GLN A 110 -16.49 23.91 0.32
N LEU A 111 -17.18 23.19 -0.58
CA LEU A 111 -16.99 21.74 -0.72
C LEU A 111 -15.57 21.37 -1.19
N ALA A 112 -15.00 22.17 -2.10
CA ALA A 112 -13.63 21.97 -2.57
C ALA A 112 -12.61 22.11 -1.44
N GLU A 113 -12.79 23.10 -0.57
CA GLU A 113 -11.94 23.34 0.61
C GLU A 113 -12.17 22.27 1.69
N GLU A 114 -13.42 21.90 2.00
CA GLU A 114 -13.79 20.90 3.02
C GLU A 114 -13.29 19.49 2.68
N TYR A 115 -13.45 19.10 1.41
CA TYR A 115 -13.07 17.76 0.94
C TYR A 115 -11.69 17.70 0.28
N ASN A 116 -10.97 18.82 0.22
CA ASN A 116 -9.68 18.94 -0.47
C ASN A 116 -9.71 18.38 -1.91
N ILE A 117 -10.75 18.74 -2.65
CA ILE A 117 -10.95 18.33 -4.05
C ILE A 117 -11.08 19.56 -4.94
N SER A 118 -10.66 19.45 -6.19
CA SER A 118 -10.81 20.59 -7.11
C SER A 118 -12.27 20.91 -7.38
N THR A 119 -12.62 22.19 -7.49
CA THR A 119 -13.96 22.64 -7.89
C THR A 119 -14.40 22.01 -9.21
N ARG A 120 -13.45 21.81 -10.13
CA ARG A 120 -13.68 21.15 -11.43
C ARG A 120 -14.14 19.70 -11.27
N THR A 121 -13.61 18.99 -10.28
CA THR A 121 -14.01 17.61 -9.97
C THR A 121 -15.49 17.54 -9.60
N ILE A 122 -15.95 18.45 -8.73
CA ILE A 122 -17.36 18.51 -8.30
C ILE A 122 -18.27 18.88 -9.48
N LEU A 123 -17.86 19.83 -10.31
CA LEU A 123 -18.60 20.20 -11.54
C LEU A 123 -18.73 19.00 -12.49
N ASN A 124 -17.66 18.22 -12.67
CA ASN A 124 -17.69 17.01 -13.50
C ASN A 124 -18.68 15.97 -12.94
N TRP A 125 -18.75 15.78 -11.62
CA TRP A 125 -19.71 14.86 -10.99
C TRP A 125 -21.14 15.34 -11.10
N LYS A 126 -21.38 16.67 -11.05
CA LYS A 126 -22.70 17.22 -11.31
C LYS A 126 -23.17 16.92 -12.74
N ALA A 127 -22.26 16.99 -13.71
CA ALA A 127 -22.57 16.67 -15.10
C ALA A 127 -22.69 15.16 -15.38
N ASN A 128 -21.84 14.35 -14.75
CA ASN A 128 -21.81 12.89 -14.88
C ASN A 128 -21.54 12.28 -13.50
N PRO A 129 -22.58 11.94 -12.72
CA PRO A 129 -22.40 11.43 -11.35
C PRO A 129 -21.75 10.05 -11.34
N ASP A 130 -22.11 9.23 -12.33
CA ASP A 130 -21.59 7.88 -12.47
C ASP A 130 -20.21 7.86 -13.11
N ARG A 131 -19.41 6.89 -12.67
CA ARG A 131 -18.08 6.69 -13.23
C ARG A 131 -18.22 6.19 -14.66
N LYS A 132 -17.52 6.85 -15.59
CA LYS A 132 -17.34 6.32 -16.95
C LYS A 132 -16.64 4.96 -16.88
N VAL A 133 -17.38 3.90 -17.19
CA VAL A 133 -16.81 2.57 -17.36
C VAL A 133 -16.00 2.58 -18.63
N ARG A 134 -14.70 2.30 -18.52
CA ARG A 134 -13.85 2.12 -19.69
C ARG A 134 -14.30 0.84 -20.39
N THR A 135 -14.98 0.96 -21.51
CA THR A 135 -15.19 -0.17 -22.41
C THR A 135 -13.85 -0.50 -23.08
N SER A 136 -13.40 -1.75 -22.93
CA SER A 136 -12.23 -2.25 -23.65
C SER A 136 -12.53 -2.27 -25.15
N TYR A 137 -11.55 -1.87 -25.96
CA TYR A 137 -11.65 -1.81 -27.42
C TYR A 137 -11.94 -3.17 -28.08
N THR A 138 -12.69 -3.12 -29.18
CA THR A 138 -13.02 -4.26 -30.06
C THR A 138 -11.75 -4.95 -30.56
N SER A 139 -11.62 -6.27 -30.37
CA SER A 139 -10.48 -6.99 -30.93
C SER A 139 -10.57 -7.09 -32.44
N LYS A 140 -9.42 -7.02 -33.12
CA LYS A 140 -9.32 -7.30 -34.58
C LYS A 140 -9.83 -8.69 -34.98
N ILE A 141 -9.93 -9.61 -34.03
CA ILE A 141 -10.39 -10.98 -34.23
C ILE A 141 -11.85 -11.08 -33.78
N ASP A 142 -12.70 -11.56 -34.68
CA ASP A 142 -14.07 -11.96 -34.41
C ASP A 142 -14.07 -13.26 -33.59
N LEU A 143 -14.63 -13.21 -32.38
CA LEU A 143 -14.60 -14.30 -31.42
C LEU A 143 -15.50 -15.47 -31.84
N GLU A 144 -16.62 -15.19 -32.52
CA GLU A 144 -17.55 -16.24 -32.97
C GLU A 144 -16.94 -17.03 -34.13
N LYS A 145 -16.32 -16.33 -35.10
CA LYS A 145 -15.59 -17.00 -36.19
C LYS A 145 -14.41 -17.83 -35.67
N LEU A 146 -13.68 -17.34 -34.68
CA LEU A 146 -12.61 -18.10 -34.05
C LEU A 146 -13.14 -19.36 -33.33
N ARG A 147 -14.31 -19.27 -32.70
CA ARG A 147 -14.95 -20.41 -32.03
C ARG A 147 -15.32 -21.50 -33.05
N GLN A 148 -15.89 -21.11 -34.19
CA GLN A 148 -16.21 -22.04 -35.28
C GLN A 148 -14.94 -22.69 -35.87
N ASP A 149 -13.89 -21.91 -36.14
CA ASP A 149 -12.63 -22.43 -36.66
C ASP A 149 -11.97 -23.46 -35.70
N VAL A 150 -12.16 -23.31 -34.39
CA VAL A 150 -11.70 -24.29 -33.39
C VAL A 150 -12.49 -25.60 -33.45
N LEU A 151 -13.79 -25.54 -33.75
CA LEU A 151 -14.63 -26.73 -33.94
C LEU A 151 -14.29 -27.45 -35.24
N ASP A 152 -14.15 -26.70 -36.34
CA ASP A 152 -13.90 -27.26 -37.67
C ASP A 152 -12.51 -27.91 -37.76
N TYR A 153 -11.51 -27.32 -37.08
CA TYR A 153 -10.12 -27.76 -37.13
C TYR A 153 -9.53 -27.90 -35.73
N PRO A 154 -9.90 -28.91 -34.93
CA PRO A 154 -9.48 -29.00 -33.54
C PRO A 154 -7.96 -29.11 -33.36
N ASP A 155 -7.27 -29.77 -34.29
CA ASP A 155 -5.81 -30.01 -34.27
C ASP A 155 -4.96 -28.89 -34.88
N ALA A 156 -5.58 -27.87 -35.48
CA ALA A 156 -4.84 -26.79 -36.13
C ALA A 156 -4.00 -25.98 -35.11
N TYR A 157 -2.74 -25.74 -35.47
CA TYR A 157 -1.82 -24.93 -34.66
C TYR A 157 -2.24 -23.46 -34.69
N GLN A 158 -1.84 -22.69 -33.67
CA GLN A 158 -2.16 -21.27 -33.57
C GLN A 158 -1.67 -20.46 -34.78
N ARG A 159 -0.52 -20.84 -35.36
CA ARG A 159 0.04 -20.24 -36.58
C ARG A 159 -0.86 -20.43 -37.81
N GLU A 160 -1.47 -21.61 -37.96
CA GLU A 160 -2.34 -21.94 -39.10
C GLU A 160 -3.64 -21.15 -39.01
N ARG A 161 -4.19 -21.03 -37.80
CA ARG A 161 -5.34 -20.16 -37.53
C ARG A 161 -4.99 -18.70 -37.79
N ALA A 162 -3.81 -18.25 -37.36
CA ALA A 162 -3.35 -16.89 -37.56
C ALA A 162 -3.28 -16.51 -39.04
N THR A 163 -2.84 -17.43 -39.91
CA THR A 163 -2.88 -17.25 -41.37
C THR A 163 -4.32 -17.08 -41.90
N ARG A 164 -5.28 -17.88 -41.43
CA ARG A 164 -6.71 -17.78 -41.84
C ARG A 164 -7.35 -16.46 -41.42
N PHE A 165 -7.04 -15.99 -40.20
CA PHE A 165 -7.54 -14.73 -39.65
C PHE A 165 -6.67 -13.52 -40.02
N ASN A 166 -5.64 -13.72 -40.85
CA ASN A 166 -4.65 -12.72 -41.26
C ASN A 166 -4.12 -11.87 -40.08
N CYS A 167 -3.74 -12.54 -39.00
CA CYS A 167 -3.29 -11.93 -37.75
C CYS A 167 -2.04 -12.62 -37.22
N THR A 168 -1.55 -12.19 -36.04
CA THR A 168 -0.38 -12.81 -35.41
C THR A 168 -0.79 -13.96 -34.50
N ASP A 169 0.06 -14.99 -34.39
CA ASP A 169 -0.13 -16.15 -33.52
C ASP A 169 -0.46 -15.75 -32.08
N ARG A 170 0.20 -14.70 -31.58
CA ARG A 170 -0.01 -14.18 -30.23
C ARG A 170 -1.38 -13.50 -30.06
N ALA A 171 -1.96 -12.94 -31.12
CA ALA A 171 -3.31 -12.41 -31.09
C ALA A 171 -4.34 -13.55 -30.98
N ILE A 172 -4.16 -14.63 -31.74
CA ILE A 172 -4.96 -15.86 -31.62
C ILE A 172 -4.85 -16.46 -30.22
N ALA A 173 -3.63 -16.61 -29.68
CA ALA A 173 -3.42 -17.13 -28.34
C ALA A 173 -4.15 -16.30 -27.26
N LYS A 174 -4.16 -14.97 -27.39
CA LYS A 174 -4.92 -14.08 -26.50
C LYS A 174 -6.44 -14.24 -26.69
N ALA A 175 -6.91 -14.39 -27.93
CA ALA A 175 -8.32 -14.58 -28.24
C ALA A 175 -8.85 -15.92 -27.71
N LEU A 176 -8.09 -17.01 -27.87
CA LEU A 176 -8.41 -18.33 -27.30
C LEU A 176 -8.49 -18.29 -25.76
N LYS A 177 -7.57 -17.56 -25.11
CA LYS A 177 -7.63 -17.33 -23.65
C LYS A 177 -8.88 -16.58 -23.22
N ARG A 178 -9.34 -15.59 -24.00
CA ARG A 178 -10.61 -14.87 -23.74
C ARG A 178 -11.82 -15.79 -23.85
N LEU A 179 -11.82 -16.70 -24.83
CA LEU A 179 -12.84 -17.72 -25.02
C LEU A 179 -12.77 -18.87 -24.00
N LYS A 180 -11.75 -18.89 -23.13
CA LYS A 180 -11.46 -19.97 -22.17
C LYS A 180 -11.35 -21.35 -22.86
N LEU A 181 -10.91 -21.38 -24.11
CA LEU A 181 -10.69 -22.62 -24.85
C LEU A 181 -9.25 -23.07 -24.66
N THR A 182 -9.07 -24.19 -23.96
CA THR A 182 -7.78 -24.85 -23.79
C THR A 182 -7.92 -26.30 -24.20
N ARG A 183 -7.23 -26.71 -25.27
CA ARG A 183 -7.16 -28.11 -25.70
C ARG A 183 -5.75 -28.63 -25.48
N LYS A 184 -5.63 -29.68 -24.68
CA LYS A 184 -4.41 -30.49 -24.59
C LYS A 184 -4.46 -31.46 -25.77
N LYS A 185 -3.35 -31.59 -26.51
CA LYS A 185 -3.22 -32.64 -27.52
C LYS A 185 -3.25 -33.98 -26.80
N SER A 186 -4.18 -34.85 -27.17
CA SER A 186 -4.14 -36.26 -26.78
C SER A 186 -3.12 -36.94 -27.69
N ASP A 187 -2.06 -37.49 -27.10
CA ASP A 187 -1.15 -38.43 -27.74
C ASP A 187 -1.80 -39.80 -27.87
#